data_AF-A0A6P1BZ90-F1
#
_entry.id   AF-A0A6P1BZ90-F1
#
_cell.length_a   1.000
_cell.length_b   1.000
_cell.length_c   1.000
_cell.angle_alpha   90.00
_cell.angle_beta   90.00
_cell.angle_gamma   90.00
#
_symmetry.space_group_name_H-M   'P 1'
#
loop_
_entity.id
_entity.type
_entity.pdbx_description
1 polymer ?
#
loop_
_entity_poly.entity_id
_entity_poly.type
_entity_poly.pdbx_seq_one_letter_code
_entity_poly.pdbx_strand_id
1 'polypeptide(L)' 'MRVMRANLDGSKVETLVERGRGDKDQLDETRWCVGITIDPKLGKIYWTQKGPDNAGLGRIFRANIEIPKGE' A
#
# COMPACT_ATOMS: atom_id res chain seq x y z
N MET A 1 7.09 -3.58 -3.39
CA MET A 1 6.60 -2.60 -2.41
C MET A 1 5.21 -2.99 -1.96
N ARG A 2 4.90 -2.78 -0.68
CA ARG A 2 3.73 -3.37 -0.01
C ARG A 2 3.06 -2.38 0.94
N VAL A 3 1.77 -2.58 1.18
CA VAL A 3 1.06 -2.08 2.38
C VAL A 3 0.89 -3.28 3.30
N MET A 4 1.26 -3.13 4.57
CA MET A 4 1.30 -4.21 5.53
C MET A 4 0.61 -3.79 6.84
N ARG A 5 0.07 -4.77 7.57
CA ARG A 5 -0.54 -4.60 8.88
C ARG A 5 0.13 -5.55 9.87
N ALA A 6 0.17 -5.15 11.14
CA ALA A 6 0.60 -5.97 12.26
C ALA A 6 -0.24 -5.60 13.49
N ASN A 7 -0.22 -6.45 14.49
CA ASN A 7 -0.66 -6.09 15.83
C ASN A 7 0.24 -5.00 16.43
N LEU A 8 -0.24 -4.28 17.45
CA LEU A 8 0.54 -3.23 18.13
C LEU A 8 1.79 -3.77 18.85
N ASP A 9 1.82 -5.06 19.19
CA ASP A 9 2.98 -5.77 19.74
C ASP A 9 3.99 -6.22 18.65
N GLY A 10 3.72 -5.91 17.38
CA GLY A 10 4.53 -6.31 16.23
C GLY A 10 4.27 -7.72 15.71
N SER A 11 3.37 -8.50 16.34
CA SER A 11 3.00 -9.83 15.88
C SER A 11 2.04 -9.80 14.68
N LYS A 12 1.82 -10.97 14.05
CA LYS A 12 0.88 -11.16 12.93
C LYS A 12 1.07 -10.17 11.77
N VAL A 13 2.31 -9.96 11.36
CA VAL A 13 2.62 -9.17 10.17
C VAL A 13 1.99 -9.83 8.94
N GLU A 14 1.14 -9.09 8.23
CA GLU A 14 0.52 -9.54 6.99
C GLU A 14 0.66 -8.50 5.88
N THR A 15 0.70 -8.99 4.64
CA THR A 15 0.70 -8.13 3.45
C THR A 15 -0.75 -7.96 2.98
N LEU A 16 -1.22 -6.72 2.99
CA LEU A 16 -2.56 -6.36 2.53
C LEU A 16 -2.58 -6.05 1.03
N VAL A 17 -1.51 -5.39 0.54
CA VAL A 17 -1.36 -5.05 -0.87
C VAL A 17 0.09 -5.30 -1.27
N GLU A 18 0.32 -6.00 -2.38
CA GLU A 18 1.63 -6.15 -3.01
C GLU A 18 1.61 -5.56 -4.43
N ARG A 19 2.45 -4.56 -4.68
CA ARG A 19 2.53 -3.87 -5.99
C ARG A 19 3.80 -4.19 -6.74
N GLY A 20 4.72 -4.92 -6.11
CA GLY A 20 5.91 -5.41 -6.77
C GLY A 20 6.85 -6.12 -5.83
N ARG A 21 7.74 -6.93 -6.39
CA ARG A 21 8.67 -7.79 -5.65
C ARG A 21 10.03 -7.85 -6.34
N GLY A 22 11.10 -7.73 -5.56
CA GLY A 22 12.48 -7.80 -6.02
C GLY A 22 12.98 -6.53 -6.72
N ASP A 23 14.24 -6.58 -7.13
CA ASP A 23 15.02 -5.42 -7.58
C ASP A 23 14.42 -4.74 -8.81
N LYS A 24 13.90 -5.52 -9.76
CA LYS A 24 13.29 -4.98 -10.99
C LYS A 24 12.10 -4.09 -10.68
N ASP A 25 11.20 -4.55 -9.81
CA ASP A 25 9.99 -3.80 -9.46
C ASP A 25 10.32 -2.59 -8.55
N GLN A 26 11.40 -2.67 -7.78
CA GLN A 26 11.87 -1.57 -6.96
C GLN A 26 12.30 -0.35 -7.79
N LEU A 27 12.73 -0.54 -9.05
CA LEU A 27 13.08 0.56 -9.93
C LEU A 27 11.87 1.32 -10.50
N ASP A 28 10.67 0.73 -10.42
CA ASP A 28 9.44 1.35 -10.89
C ASP A 28 8.77 2.16 -9.76
N GLU A 29 9.05 3.47 -9.76
CA GLU A 29 8.50 4.42 -8.77
C GLU A 29 6.97 4.47 -8.75
N THR A 30 6.29 4.06 -9.83
CA THR A 30 4.81 4.00 -9.85
C THR A 30 4.27 2.92 -8.94
N ARG A 31 5.11 2.00 -8.48
CA ARG A 31 4.74 0.92 -7.56
C ARG A 31 5.05 1.25 -6.10
N TRP A 32 5.75 2.36 -5.82
CA TRP A 32 6.18 2.72 -4.47
C TRP A 32 5.02 3.21 -3.62
N CYS A 33 4.65 2.45 -2.59
CA CYS A 33 3.70 2.91 -1.57
C CYS A 33 4.41 3.85 -0.59
N VAL A 34 3.94 5.09 -0.43
CA VAL A 34 4.64 6.11 0.38
C VAL A 34 3.81 6.60 1.55
N GLY A 35 2.69 7.27 1.30
CA GLY A 35 1.79 7.78 2.34
C GLY A 35 0.68 6.77 2.66
N ILE A 36 0.22 6.74 3.90
CA ILE A 36 -0.89 5.90 4.35
C ILE A 36 -1.75 6.62 5.39
N THR A 37 -3.06 6.40 5.34
CA THR A 37 -3.98 6.78 6.41
C THR A 37 -5.13 5.77 6.52
N ILE A 38 -5.81 5.77 7.66
CA ILE A 38 -6.93 4.87 7.95
C ILE A 38 -8.16 5.69 8.34
N ASP A 39 -9.33 5.22 7.92
CA ASP A 39 -10.63 5.68 8.38
C ASP A 39 -11.32 4.53 9.12
N PRO A 40 -11.20 4.48 10.45
CA PRO A 40 -11.80 3.42 11.25
C PRO A 40 -13.32 3.46 11.25
N LYS A 41 -13.94 4.64 11.06
CA LYS A 41 -15.40 4.77 11.07
C LYS A 41 -16.02 4.10 9.86
N LEU A 42 -15.38 4.21 8.70
CA LEU A 42 -15.85 3.57 7.45
C LEU A 42 -15.11 2.26 7.12
N GLY A 43 -14.18 1.83 7.98
CA GLY A 43 -13.40 0.63 7.77
C GLY A 43 -12.54 0.68 6.50
N LYS A 44 -11.91 1.82 6.19
CA LYS A 44 -11.12 2.03 4.96
C LYS A 44 -9.65 2.30 5.25
N ILE A 45 -8.80 1.86 4.32
CA ILE A 45 -7.40 2.30 4.22
C ILE A 45 -7.22 3.10 2.94
N TYR A 46 -6.34 4.09 2.99
CA TYR A 46 -5.93 4.90 1.84
C TYR A 46 -4.42 4.94 1.78
N TRP A 47 -3.85 4.81 0.59
CA TRP A 47 -2.41 4.94 0.39
C TRP A 47 -2.09 5.65 -0.92
N THR A 48 -0.92 6.27 -0.98
CA THR A 48 -0.40 6.87 -2.22
C THR A 48 0.61 5.97 -2.88
N GLN A 49 0.63 6.00 -4.21
CA GLN A 49 1.77 5.59 -5.00
C GLN A 49 2.40 6.79 -5.69
N LYS A 50 3.72 6.93 -5.58
CA LYS A 50 4.44 8.15 -5.96
C LYS A 50 4.40 8.41 -7.47
N GLY A 51 4.95 7.50 -8.26
CA GLY A 51 5.37 7.81 -9.63
C GLY A 51 6.69 8.61 -9.70
N PRO A 52 7.38 8.62 -10.85
CA PRO A 52 8.61 9.39 -11.02
C PRO A 52 8.40 10.90 -10.83
N ASP A 53 9.48 11.61 -10.52
CA ASP A 53 9.45 13.06 -10.31
C ASP A 53 8.93 13.80 -11.55
N ASN A 54 8.06 14.79 -11.32
CA ASN A 54 7.40 15.59 -12.37
C ASN A 54 6.69 14.79 -13.50
N ALA A 55 6.37 13.51 -13.29
CA ALA A 55 5.79 12.66 -14.34
C ALA A 55 4.25 12.64 -14.37
N GLY A 56 3.58 13.16 -13.33
CA GLY A 56 2.11 13.14 -13.25
C GLY A 56 1.50 11.74 -13.09
N LEU A 57 2.29 10.74 -12.71
CA LEU A 57 1.88 9.33 -12.59
C LEU A 57 1.49 8.91 -11.17
N GLY A 58 1.51 9.84 -10.22
CA GLY A 58 1.10 9.59 -8.83
C GLY A 58 -0.39 9.25 -8.71
N ARG A 59 -0.71 8.37 -7.77
CA ARG A 59 -2.08 7.86 -7.57
C ARG A 59 -2.40 7.73 -6.09
N ILE A 60 -3.69 7.89 -5.77
CA ILE A 60 -4.26 7.55 -4.47
C ILE A 60 -5.15 6.33 -4.66
N PHE A 61 -5.00 5.35 -3.78
CA PHE A 61 -5.81 4.14 -3.76
C PHE A 61 -6.57 4.04 -2.43
N ARG A 62 -7.63 3.24 -2.45
CA ARG A 62 -8.45 2.94 -1.29
C ARG A 62 -8.87 1.47 -1.31
N ALA A 63 -8.87 0.83 -0.15
CA ALA A 63 -9.46 -0.49 0.05
C ALA A 63 -10.21 -0.55 1.40
N ASN A 64 -10.91 -1.65 1.64
CA ASN A 64 -11.39 -1.98 2.98
C ASN A 64 -10.21 -2.29 3.91
N ILE A 65 -10.37 -2.11 5.22
CA ILE A 65 -9.40 -2.57 6.23
C ILE A 65 -9.32 -4.10 6.24
N GLU A 66 -10.48 -4.75 6.11
CA GLU A 66 -10.56 -6.19 5.89
C GLU A 66 -10.55 -6.44 4.39
N ILE A 67 -9.41 -6.93 3.88
CA ILE A 67 -9.23 -7.28 2.47
C ILE A 67 -9.40 -8.79 2.34
N PRO A 68 -10.38 -9.28 1.55
CA PRO A 68 -10.51 -10.69 1.26
C PRO A 68 -9.22 -11.24 0.62
N LYS A 69 -8.87 -12.49 0.93
CA LYS A 69 -7.72 -13.13 0.28
C LYS A 69 -7.93 -13.17 -1.24
N GLY A 70 -7.01 -12.56 -1.98
CA GLY A 70 -6.97 -12.62 -3.45
C GLY A 70 -7.53 -11.40 -4.19
N GLU A 71 -8.00 -10.38 -3.47
CA GLU A 71 -8.14 -9.01 -4.00
C GLU A 71 -6.79 -8.26 -3.98
#